data_AF-A0A3E1EUH6-F1
#
_entry.id   AF-A0A3E1EUH6-F1
#
_cell.length_a   1.000
_cell.length_b   1.000
_cell.length_c   1.000
_cell.angle_alpha   90.00
_cell.angle_beta   90.00
_cell.angle_gamma   90.00
#
_symmetry.space_group_name_H-M   'P 1'
#
loop_
_entity.id
_entity.type
_entity.pdbx_description
1 polymer ?
#
loop_
_entity_poly.entity_id
_entity_poly.type
_entity_poly.pdbx_seq_one_letter_code
_entity_poly.pdbx_strand_id
1 'polypeptide(L)'
;MKKPIGEIKPEDAIPLFVRIKQLILGKTKPDGFTRLMFSFALFSWCLLALWNAVSYFVLLSSKVIQQNKGFSVHEVIIKNGQNLGFNGEEFLGSITNFYFNNLFIWLLILIGIILMYRKLKLYPFILLGGLAIHFIYMFFVLGFQYFIEDISFFDKILYLILFLVTLIHSFLMNKEQSKKGEITPIEQNEL
;
A
#
# COMPACT_ATOMS: atom_id res chain seq x y z
N MET A 1 3.11 -24.62 -30.17
CA MET A 1 3.87 -25.83 -30.52
C MET A 1 4.04 -26.69 -29.26
N LYS A 2 3.50 -27.91 -29.24
CA LYS A 2 3.68 -28.85 -28.13
C LYS A 2 5.07 -29.50 -28.24
N LYS A 3 5.92 -29.34 -27.24
CA LYS A 3 7.22 -30.03 -27.17
C LYS A 3 7.03 -31.51 -26.79
N PRO A 4 7.85 -32.43 -27.33
CA PRO A 4 7.76 -33.85 -27.03
C PRO A 4 8.12 -34.16 -25.57
N ILE A 5 7.47 -35.18 -25.00
CA ILE A 5 7.48 -35.52 -23.56
C ILE A 5 8.88 -35.91 -23.04
N GLY A 6 9.83 -36.24 -23.92
CA GLY A 6 11.22 -36.59 -23.57
C GLY A 6 12.16 -35.41 -23.31
N GLU A 7 11.75 -34.17 -23.59
CA GLU A 7 12.57 -32.96 -23.37
C GLU A 7 12.20 -32.18 -22.10
N ILE A 8 11.20 -32.65 -21.35
CA ILE A 8 10.71 -31.95 -20.16
C ILE A 8 11.69 -32.22 -19.02
N LYS A 9 12.66 -31.31 -18.84
CA LYS A 9 13.56 -31.37 -17.68
C LYS A 9 12.76 -31.01 -16.41
N PRO A 10 13.04 -31.61 -15.24
CA PRO A 10 12.42 -31.22 -13.97
C PRO A 10 12.57 -29.72 -13.66
N GLU A 11 13.58 -29.09 -14.27
CA GLU A 11 13.90 -27.67 -14.27
C GLU A 11 12.79 -26.79 -14.90
N ASP A 12 12.01 -27.31 -15.85
CA ASP A 12 10.92 -26.58 -16.51
C ASP A 12 9.66 -26.50 -15.64
N ALA A 13 9.56 -27.36 -14.63
CA ALA A 13 8.47 -27.38 -13.65
C ALA A 13 8.69 -26.38 -12.51
N ILE A 14 9.22 -25.19 -12.80
CA ILE A 14 9.19 -24.09 -11.82
C ILE A 14 7.71 -23.80 -11.53
N PRO A 15 7.21 -24.05 -10.30
CA PRO A 15 5.81 -23.88 -9.98
C PRO A 15 5.38 -22.44 -10.29
N LEU A 16 4.16 -22.26 -10.80
CA LEU A 16 3.63 -20.95 -11.14
C LEU A 16 3.71 -19.98 -9.94
N PHE A 17 3.55 -20.52 -8.72
CA PHE A 17 3.78 -19.81 -7.46
C PHE A 17 5.21 -19.26 -7.29
N VAL A 18 6.23 -20.03 -7.65
CA VAL A 18 7.63 -19.59 -7.58
C VAL A 18 7.90 -18.49 -8.61
N ARG A 19 7.30 -18.57 -9.81
CA ARG A 19 7.40 -17.51 -10.83
C ARG A 19 6.73 -16.21 -10.36
N ILE A 20 5.54 -16.28 -9.77
CA ILE A 20 4.84 -15.11 -9.19
C ILE A 20 5.68 -14.50 -8.07
N LYS A 21 6.21 -15.33 -7.16
CA LYS A 21 7.08 -14.88 -6.08
C LYS A 21 8.32 -14.16 -6.62
N GLN A 22 8.97 -14.71 -7.64
CA GLN A 22 10.16 -14.10 -8.25
C GLN A 22 9.82 -12.81 -9.02
N LEU A 23 8.63 -12.73 -9.62
CA LEU A 23 8.14 -11.51 -10.27
C LEU A 23 7.93 -10.38 -9.27
N ILE A 24 7.31 -10.69 -8.12
CA ILE A 24 6.97 -9.72 -7.07
C ILE A 24 8.20 -9.40 -6.23
N LEU A 25 8.80 -10.39 -5.56
CA LEU A 25 9.88 -10.19 -4.58
C LEU A 25 11.29 -10.21 -5.19
N GLY A 26 11.43 -10.54 -6.47
CA GLY A 26 12.73 -10.71 -7.10
C GLY A 26 13.37 -12.08 -6.82
N LYS A 27 14.52 -12.32 -7.45
CA LYS A 27 15.27 -13.58 -7.35
C LYS A 27 16.17 -13.63 -6.10
N THR A 28 16.63 -12.48 -5.64
CA THR A 28 17.55 -12.34 -4.50
C THR A 28 16.82 -11.80 -3.29
N LYS A 29 17.13 -12.34 -2.11
CA LYS A 29 16.61 -11.82 -0.84
C LYS A 29 17.41 -10.58 -0.45
N PRO A 30 16.77 -9.47 -0.07
CA PRO A 30 17.47 -8.31 0.46
C PRO A 30 18.00 -8.60 1.88
N ASP A 31 18.83 -7.71 2.41
CA ASP A 31 19.43 -7.84 3.74
C ASP A 31 18.37 -7.86 4.87
N GLY A 32 18.83 -8.18 6.09
CA GLY A 32 17.96 -8.26 7.26
C GLY A 32 17.21 -6.97 7.57
N PHE A 33 17.86 -5.82 7.40
CA PHE A 33 17.26 -4.52 7.70
C PHE A 33 16.16 -4.17 6.70
N THR A 34 16.38 -4.34 5.39
CA THR A 34 15.33 -4.14 4.37
C THR A 34 14.14 -5.07 4.60
N ARG A 35 14.37 -6.34 5.00
CA ARG A 35 13.29 -7.26 5.33
C ARG A 35 12.47 -6.81 6.53
N LEU A 36 13.12 -6.26 7.55
CA LEU A 36 12.46 -5.71 8.73
C LEU A 36 11.59 -4.50 8.37
N MET A 37 12.17 -3.53 7.67
CA MET A 37 11.45 -2.34 7.17
C MET A 37 10.27 -2.73 6.28
N PHE A 38 10.48 -3.68 5.36
CA PHE A 38 9.42 -4.25 4.54
C PHE A 38 8.31 -4.89 5.34
N SER A 39 8.63 -5.63 6.41
CA SER A 39 7.63 -6.30 7.23
C SER A 39 6.75 -5.28 7.97
N PHE A 40 7.33 -4.22 8.53
CA PHE A 40 6.56 -3.13 9.14
C PHE A 40 5.69 -2.39 8.11
N ALA A 41 6.25 -2.07 6.94
CA ALA A 41 5.49 -1.39 5.89
C ALA A 41 4.33 -2.26 5.38
N LEU A 42 4.59 -3.54 5.11
CA LEU A 42 3.57 -4.48 4.65
C LEU A 42 2.48 -4.70 5.71
N PHE A 43 2.85 -4.79 6.98
CA PHE A 43 1.89 -4.92 8.07
C PHE A 43 0.97 -3.70 8.17
N SER A 44 1.53 -2.49 8.21
CA SER A 44 0.74 -1.25 8.22
C SER A 44 -0.14 -1.12 6.98
N TRP A 45 0.40 -1.45 5.81
CA TRP A 45 -0.37 -1.46 4.56
C TRP A 45 -1.52 -2.46 4.60
N CYS A 46 -1.30 -3.69 5.09
CA CYS A 46 -2.34 -4.71 5.19
C CYS A 46 -3.51 -4.21 6.05
N LEU A 47 -3.22 -3.63 7.21
CA LEU A 47 -4.25 -3.11 8.11
C LEU A 47 -5.05 -1.97 7.47
N LEU A 48 -4.36 -0.99 6.88
CA LEU A 48 -5.01 0.18 6.29
C LEU A 48 -5.79 -0.16 4.99
N ALA A 49 -5.21 -0.99 4.12
CA ALA A 49 -5.86 -1.43 2.89
C ALA A 49 -7.07 -2.32 3.20
N LEU A 50 -6.94 -3.25 4.16
CA LEU A 50 -8.06 -4.10 4.59
C LEU A 50 -9.16 -3.27 5.23
N TRP A 51 -8.81 -2.28 6.06
CA TRP A 51 -9.80 -1.36 6.64
C TRP A 51 -10.62 -0.66 5.56
N ASN A 52 -9.96 -0.09 4.53
CA ASN A 52 -10.66 0.56 3.41
C ASN A 52 -11.52 -0.42 2.60
N ALA A 53 -11.04 -1.65 2.37
CA ALA A 53 -11.79 -2.69 1.68
C ALA A 53 -13.04 -3.13 2.45
N VAL A 54 -12.91 -3.33 3.76
CA VAL A 54 -14.02 -3.68 4.64
C VAL A 54 -15.04 -2.54 4.69
N SER A 55 -14.61 -1.29 4.83
CA SER A 55 -15.52 -0.13 4.84
C SER A 55 -16.31 -0.03 3.53
N TYR A 56 -15.66 -0.21 2.39
CA TYR A 56 -16.36 -0.24 1.11
C TYR A 56 -17.35 -1.41 1.01
N PHE A 57 -16.94 -2.60 1.45
CA PHE A 57 -17.80 -3.78 1.44
C PHE A 57 -19.02 -3.64 2.33
N VAL A 58 -18.87 -2.99 3.50
CA VAL A 58 -19.96 -2.68 4.43
C VAL A 58 -20.98 -1.74 3.78
N LEU A 59 -20.52 -0.73 3.05
CA LEU A 59 -21.39 0.17 2.26
C LEU A 59 -22.17 -0.59 1.18
N LEU A 60 -21.49 -1.41 0.38
CA LEU A 60 -22.14 -2.23 -0.65
C LEU A 60 -23.19 -3.20 -0.06
N SER A 61 -22.90 -3.72 1.13
CA SER A 61 -23.74 -4.71 1.82
C SER A 61 -24.78 -4.08 2.75
N SER A 62 -24.94 -2.75 2.72
CA SER A 62 -25.81 -2.00 3.64
C SER A 62 -27.23 -2.56 3.74
N LYS A 63 -27.85 -2.93 2.60
CA LYS A 63 -29.19 -3.54 2.58
C LYS A 63 -29.26 -4.89 3.30
N VAL A 64 -28.25 -5.74 3.09
CA VAL A 64 -28.16 -7.05 3.75
C VAL A 64 -27.97 -6.87 5.25
N ILE A 65 -27.13 -5.92 5.65
CA ILE A 65 -26.91 -5.58 7.06
C ILE A 65 -28.21 -5.09 7.70
N GLN A 66 -28.95 -4.21 7.03
CA GLN A 66 -30.22 -3.69 7.52
C GLN A 66 -31.24 -4.81 7.76
N GLN A 67 -31.35 -5.75 6.81
CA GLN A 67 -32.26 -6.89 6.93
C GLN A 67 -31.90 -7.83 8.09
N ASN A 68 -30.62 -8.03 8.37
CA ASN A 68 -30.16 -9.00 9.38
C ASN A 68 -29.94 -8.39 10.77
N LYS A 69 -29.56 -7.10 10.85
CA LYS A 69 -29.19 -6.42 12.10
C LYS A 69 -30.17 -5.34 12.53
N GLY A 70 -31.14 -4.97 11.69
CA GLY A 70 -32.20 -4.03 12.02
C GLY A 70 -31.80 -2.55 12.05
N PHE A 71 -30.60 -2.20 11.59
CA PHE A 71 -30.16 -0.80 11.47
C PHE A 71 -29.60 -0.49 10.07
N SER A 72 -29.81 0.75 9.62
CA SER A 72 -29.31 1.22 8.32
C SER A 72 -27.89 1.78 8.46
N VAL A 73 -26.94 1.17 7.76
CA VAL A 73 -25.55 1.69 7.69
C VAL A 73 -25.53 3.06 7.03
N HIS A 74 -26.37 3.28 6.01
CA HIS A 74 -26.45 4.58 5.33
C HIS A 74 -26.91 5.68 6.28
N GLU A 75 -27.93 5.43 7.10
CA GLU A 75 -28.43 6.43 8.07
C GLU A 75 -27.35 6.80 9.08
N VAL A 76 -26.56 5.83 9.56
CA VAL A 76 -25.42 6.09 10.46
C VAL A 76 -24.40 7.00 9.80
N ILE A 77 -24.05 6.73 8.54
CA ILE A 77 -23.05 7.54 7.81
C ILE A 77 -23.58 8.92 7.47
N ILE A 78 -24.85 9.05 7.07
CA ILE A 78 -25.52 10.34 6.84
C ILE A 78 -25.48 11.18 8.11
N LYS A 79 -25.85 10.58 9.26
CA LYS A 79 -25.83 11.26 10.55
C LYS A 79 -24.41 11.69 10.96
N ASN A 80 -23.41 10.84 10.72
CA ASN A 80 -22.01 11.20 10.99
C ASN A 80 -21.56 12.36 10.09
N GLY A 81 -21.88 12.33 8.80
CA GLY A 81 -21.61 13.45 7.89
C GLY A 81 -22.23 14.76 8.36
N GLN A 82 -23.47 14.72 8.85
CA GLN A 82 -24.14 15.89 9.44
C GLN A 82 -23.43 16.40 10.70
N ASN A 83 -22.95 15.51 11.57
CA ASN A 83 -22.18 15.90 12.76
C ASN A 83 -20.86 16.59 12.41
N LEU A 84 -20.25 16.20 11.27
CA LEU A 84 -19.04 16.82 10.73
C LEU A 84 -19.31 18.12 9.94
N GLY A 85 -20.57 18.55 9.84
CA GLY A 85 -20.97 19.79 9.15
C GLY A 85 -21.22 19.64 7.65
N PHE A 86 -21.29 18.41 7.12
CA PHE A 86 -21.62 18.14 5.71
C PHE A 86 -23.12 17.92 5.50
N ASN A 87 -23.56 18.07 4.24
CA ASN A 87 -24.83 17.47 3.83
C ASN A 87 -24.68 15.93 3.86
N GLY A 88 -25.48 15.25 4.67
CA GLY A 88 -25.29 13.83 4.95
C GLY A 88 -25.44 12.91 3.72
N GLU A 89 -26.33 13.23 2.78
CA GLU A 89 -26.50 12.43 1.54
C GLU A 89 -25.32 12.63 0.58
N GLU A 90 -24.85 13.87 0.43
CA GLU A 90 -23.65 14.17 -0.34
C GLU A 90 -22.42 13.51 0.29
N PHE A 91 -22.32 13.51 1.62
CA PHE A 91 -21.24 12.85 2.34
C PHE A 91 -21.27 11.33 2.12
N LEU A 92 -22.44 10.68 2.15
CA LEU A 92 -22.57 9.27 1.86
C LEU A 92 -22.09 8.93 0.44
N GLY A 93 -22.43 9.76 -0.55
CA GLY A 93 -21.91 9.62 -1.92
C GLY A 93 -20.39 9.78 -1.98
N SER A 94 -19.86 10.84 -1.36
CA SER A 94 -18.43 11.15 -1.31
C SER A 94 -17.61 10.08 -0.62
N ILE A 95 -18.04 9.56 0.53
CA ILE A 95 -17.32 8.53 1.28
C ILE A 95 -17.35 7.18 0.58
N THR A 96 -18.45 6.86 -0.11
CA THR A 96 -18.54 5.65 -0.95
C THR A 96 -17.56 5.72 -2.11
N ASN A 97 -17.53 6.85 -2.83
CA ASN A 97 -16.59 7.07 -3.92
C ASN A 97 -15.14 7.11 -3.43
N PHE A 98 -14.91 7.72 -2.26
CA PHE A 98 -13.61 7.76 -1.62
C PHE A 98 -13.09 6.34 -1.40
N TYR A 99 -13.84 5.49 -0.69
CA TYR A 99 -13.38 4.13 -0.39
C TYR A 99 -13.14 3.32 -1.66
N PHE A 100 -14.02 3.42 -2.67
CA PHE A 100 -13.83 2.72 -3.95
C PHE A 100 -12.52 3.12 -4.64
N ASN A 101 -12.32 4.42 -4.87
CA ASN A 101 -11.14 4.93 -5.55
C ASN A 101 -9.87 4.68 -4.73
N ASN A 102 -9.99 4.72 -3.40
CA ASN A 102 -8.89 4.50 -2.49
C ASN A 102 -8.33 3.07 -2.54
N LEU A 103 -9.12 2.08 -2.97
CA LEU A 103 -8.60 0.72 -3.20
C LEU A 103 -7.48 0.71 -4.27
N PHE A 104 -7.64 1.49 -5.34
CA PHE A 104 -6.63 1.58 -6.40
C PHE A 104 -5.37 2.32 -5.92
N ILE A 105 -5.55 3.35 -5.08
CA ILE A 105 -4.43 4.06 -4.45
C ILE A 105 -3.65 3.10 -3.53
N TRP A 106 -4.34 2.25 -2.77
CA TRP A 106 -3.70 1.23 -1.94
C TRP A 106 -2.94 0.17 -2.75
N LEU A 107 -3.42 -0.19 -3.95
CA LEU A 107 -2.66 -1.03 -4.88
C LEU A 107 -1.38 -0.35 -5.38
N LEU A 108 -1.42 0.95 -5.65
CA LEU A 108 -0.23 1.72 -6.01
C LEU A 108 0.79 1.75 -4.86
N ILE A 109 0.34 1.95 -3.62
CA ILE A 109 1.20 1.90 -2.43
C ILE A 109 1.81 0.51 -2.26
N LEU A 110 1.06 -0.56 -2.52
CA LEU A 110 1.57 -1.94 -2.50
C LEU A 110 2.72 -2.12 -3.50
N ILE A 111 2.58 -1.57 -4.71
CA ILE A 111 3.66 -1.58 -5.70
C ILE A 111 4.90 -0.90 -5.11
N GLY A 112 4.74 0.28 -4.49
CA GLY A 112 5.84 0.96 -3.79
C GLY A 112 6.54 0.09 -2.74
N ILE A 113 5.78 -0.65 -1.92
CA ILE A 113 6.31 -1.57 -0.90
C ILE A 113 7.03 -2.77 -1.54
N ILE A 114 6.51 -3.31 -2.63
CA ILE A 114 7.16 -4.39 -3.40
C ILE A 114 8.50 -3.89 -3.98
N LEU A 115 8.52 -2.68 -4.55
CA LEU A 115 9.74 -2.07 -5.09
C LEU A 115 10.79 -1.81 -3.98
N MET A 116 10.33 -1.52 -2.74
CA MET A 116 11.21 -1.37 -1.57
C MET A 116 11.94 -2.69 -1.26
N TYR A 117 11.22 -3.81 -1.27
CA TYR A 117 11.84 -5.13 -1.10
C TYR A 117 12.92 -5.41 -2.15
N ARG A 118 12.68 -4.95 -3.38
CA ARG A 118 13.63 -5.07 -4.50
C ARG A 118 14.75 -4.03 -4.48
N LYS A 119 14.79 -3.14 -3.47
CA LYS A 119 15.76 -2.03 -3.34
C LYS A 119 15.85 -1.15 -4.60
N LEU A 120 14.73 -0.91 -5.29
CA LEU A 120 14.72 -0.08 -6.49
C LEU A 120 14.64 1.41 -6.14
N LYS A 121 15.52 2.25 -6.71
CA LYS A 121 15.59 3.70 -6.41
C LYS A 121 14.26 4.45 -6.54
N LEU A 122 13.35 3.97 -7.38
CA LEU A 122 12.03 4.56 -7.60
C LEU A 122 11.03 4.30 -6.46
N TYR A 123 11.27 3.30 -5.59
CA TYR A 123 10.31 2.89 -4.57
C TYR A 123 9.86 4.02 -3.62
N PRO A 124 10.73 4.92 -3.12
CA PRO A 124 10.32 5.95 -2.16
C PRO A 124 9.35 6.93 -2.82
N PHE A 125 9.58 7.26 -4.09
CA PHE A 125 8.71 8.14 -4.85
C PHE A 125 7.32 7.54 -5.05
N ILE A 126 7.25 6.25 -5.42
CA ILE A 126 5.96 5.56 -5.59
C ILE A 126 5.21 5.42 -4.26
N LEU A 127 5.92 5.04 -3.18
CA LEU A 127 5.30 4.82 -1.88
C LEU A 127 4.83 6.14 -1.25
N LEU A 128 5.71 7.15 -1.16
CA LEU A 128 5.35 8.46 -0.62
C LEU A 128 4.38 9.21 -1.53
N GLY A 129 4.52 9.08 -2.84
CA GLY A 129 3.58 9.65 -3.82
C GLY A 129 2.20 9.03 -3.68
N GLY A 130 2.10 7.70 -3.52
CA GLY A 130 0.84 7.01 -3.26
C GLY A 130 0.18 7.47 -1.95
N LEU A 131 0.96 7.62 -0.88
CA LEU A 131 0.47 8.19 0.38
C LEU A 131 0.00 9.64 0.23
N ALA A 132 0.75 10.47 -0.50
CA ALA A 132 0.35 11.85 -0.76
C ALA A 132 -0.96 11.92 -1.56
N ILE A 133 -1.10 11.09 -2.61
CA ILE A 133 -2.33 10.98 -3.41
C ILE A 133 -3.50 10.57 -2.50
N HIS A 134 -3.30 9.59 -1.61
CA HIS A 134 -4.32 9.17 -0.63
C HIS A 134 -4.82 10.35 0.23
N PHE A 135 -3.91 11.10 0.85
CA PHE A 135 -4.27 12.21 1.72
C PHE A 135 -4.89 13.39 0.96
N ILE A 136 -4.31 13.77 -0.19
CA ILE A 136 -4.85 14.84 -1.03
C ILE A 136 -6.28 14.48 -1.46
N TYR A 137 -6.49 13.24 -1.89
CA TYR A 137 -7.81 12.77 -2.30
C TYR A 137 -8.79 12.74 -1.12
N MET A 138 -8.36 12.28 0.05
CA MET A 138 -9.17 12.32 1.27
C MET A 138 -9.59 13.74 1.63
N PHE A 139 -8.65 14.69 1.68
CA PHE A 139 -8.95 16.07 2.06
C PHE A 139 -9.83 16.78 1.05
N PHE A 140 -9.69 16.46 -0.25
CA PHE A 140 -10.52 17.04 -1.29
C PHE A 140 -11.96 16.50 -1.26
N VAL A 141 -12.13 15.20 -1.02
CA VAL A 141 -13.45 14.54 -1.10
C VAL A 141 -14.21 14.58 0.22
N LEU A 142 -13.51 14.44 1.35
CA LEU A 142 -14.10 14.31 2.69
C LEU A 142 -13.77 15.48 3.61
N GLY A 143 -12.96 16.43 3.14
CA GLY A 143 -12.50 17.54 3.96
C GLY A 143 -11.44 17.15 4.98
N PHE A 144 -10.74 18.16 5.50
CA PHE A 144 -9.73 17.97 6.54
C PHE A 144 -10.35 17.54 7.88
N GLN A 145 -11.58 17.97 8.16
CA GLN A 145 -12.30 17.66 9.40
C GLN A 145 -12.48 16.14 9.59
N TYR A 146 -12.82 15.42 8.53
CA TYR A 146 -12.93 13.97 8.54
C TYR A 146 -11.64 13.27 8.99
N PHE A 147 -10.47 13.77 8.57
CA PHE A 147 -9.20 13.22 9.03
C PHE A 147 -8.94 13.48 10.52
N ILE A 148 -9.38 14.61 11.04
CA ILE A 148 -9.20 14.93 12.46
C ILE A 148 -10.13 14.11 13.34
N GLU A 149 -11.42 14.06 12.99
CA GLU A 149 -12.48 13.56 13.87
C GLU A 149 -12.84 12.09 13.62
N ASP A 150 -12.86 11.64 12.37
CA ASP A 150 -13.36 10.30 12.02
C ASP A 150 -12.23 9.28 11.80
N ILE A 151 -11.05 9.71 11.33
CA ILE A 151 -9.91 8.80 11.21
C ILE A 151 -9.33 8.50 12.60
N SER A 152 -9.26 7.20 12.91
CA SER A 152 -8.80 6.73 14.20
C SER A 152 -7.35 7.12 14.48
N PHE A 153 -7.02 7.31 15.77
CA PHE A 153 -5.64 7.57 16.18
C PHE A 153 -4.70 6.41 15.82
N PHE A 154 -5.21 5.19 15.84
CA PHE A 154 -4.47 4.01 15.42
C PHE A 154 -4.06 4.08 13.94
N ASP A 155 -4.97 4.47 13.05
CA ASP A 155 -4.66 4.63 11.62
C ASP A 155 -3.62 5.72 11.41
N LYS A 156 -3.71 6.84 12.14
CA LYS A 156 -2.71 7.93 12.13
C LYS A 156 -1.31 7.42 12.48
N ILE A 157 -1.20 6.52 13.46
CA ILE A 157 0.07 5.87 13.82
C ILE A 157 0.55 4.97 12.66
N LEU A 158 -0.32 4.19 12.03
CA LEU A 158 0.07 3.31 10.92
C LEU A 158 0.58 4.12 9.71
N TYR A 159 -0.06 5.24 9.38
CA TYR A 159 0.45 6.16 8.35
C TYR A 159 1.83 6.71 8.70
N LEU A 160 2.03 7.10 9.97
CA LEU A 160 3.32 7.59 10.46
C LEU A 160 4.40 6.50 10.36
N ILE A 161 4.08 5.25 10.72
CA ILE A 161 5.00 4.12 10.59
C ILE A 161 5.41 3.94 9.12
N LEU A 162 4.46 3.93 8.19
CA LEU A 162 4.75 3.81 6.75
C LEU A 162 5.67 4.92 6.26
N PHE A 163 5.41 6.15 6.68
CA PHE A 163 6.23 7.31 6.33
C PHE A 163 7.65 7.19 6.88
N LEU A 164 7.80 6.92 8.19
CA LEU A 164 9.10 6.83 8.86
C LEU A 164 9.93 5.66 8.33
N VAL A 165 9.34 4.48 8.17
CA VAL A 165 10.01 3.31 7.61
C VAL A 165 10.55 3.62 6.22
N THR A 166 9.75 4.32 5.40
CA THR A 166 10.15 4.70 4.04
C THR A 166 11.32 5.68 4.06
N LEU A 167 11.28 6.70 4.93
CA LEU A 167 12.36 7.69 5.05
C LEU A 167 13.66 7.06 5.56
N ILE A 168 13.59 6.29 6.65
CA ILE A 168 14.76 5.64 7.26
C ILE A 168 15.40 4.69 6.26
N HIS A 169 14.60 3.84 5.60
CA HIS A 169 15.11 2.91 4.60
C HIS A 169 15.72 3.64 3.39
N SER A 170 15.08 4.72 2.91
CA SER A 170 15.57 5.48 1.76
C SER A 170 16.91 6.15 2.06
N PHE A 171 17.04 6.75 3.24
CA PHE A 171 18.28 7.38 3.70
C PHE A 171 19.43 6.37 3.79
N LEU A 172 19.19 5.19 4.38
CA LEU A 172 20.21 4.14 4.49
C LEU A 172 20.62 3.61 3.11
N MET A 173 19.63 3.36 2.23
CA MET A 173 19.89 2.86 0.88
C MET A 173 20.74 3.85 0.07
N ASN A 174 20.49 5.15 0.20
CA ASN A 174 21.30 6.18 -0.46
C ASN A 174 22.75 6.18 0.04
N LYS A 175 22.98 5.95 1.34
CA LYS A 175 24.34 5.80 1.90
C LYS A 175 25.05 4.55 1.39
N GLU A 176 24.35 3.41 1.30
CA GLU A 176 24.92 2.17 0.74
C GLU A 176 25.35 2.35 -0.71
N GLN A 177 24.57 3.09 -1.51
CA GLN A 177 24.86 3.32 -2.92
C GLN A 177 25.97 4.35 -3.13
N SER A 178 26.04 5.40 -2.29
CA SER A 178 27.14 6.37 -2.31
C SER A 178 28.47 5.70 -2.02
N LYS A 179 28.54 4.85 -0.98
CA LYS A 179 29.76 4.11 -0.63
C LYS A 179 30.23 3.16 -1.74
N LYS A 180 29.31 2.55 -2.50
CA LYS A 180 29.68 1.70 -3.64
C LYS A 180 30.25 2.50 -4.82
N GLY A 181 29.87 3.77 -4.97
CA GLY A 181 30.40 4.64 -6.03
C GLY A 181 31.80 5.20 -5.73
N GLU A 182 32.16 5.36 -4.46
CA GLU A 182 33.47 5.90 -4.04
C GLU A 182 34.62 4.87 -4.14
N ILE A 183 34.32 3.57 -4.17
CA ILE A 183 35.34 2.50 -4.20
C ILE A 183 35.86 2.21 -5.63
N THR A 184 35.21 2.75 -6.68
CA THR A 184 35.58 2.49 -8.09
C THR A 184 36.09 3.72 -8.89
N PRO A 185 37.19 4.40 -8.47
CA PRO A 185 37.96 5.16 -9.47
C PRO A 185 39.46 4.78 -9.61
N ILE A 186 40.03 3.87 -8.81
CA ILE A 186 41.50 3.70 -8.78
C ILE A 186 42.02 2.36 -9.34
N GLU A 187 41.23 1.28 -9.38
CA GLU A 187 41.72 -0.04 -9.82
C GLU A 187 41.75 -0.30 -11.35
N GLN A 188 41.60 0.72 -12.20
CA GLN A 188 41.62 0.53 -13.67
C GLN A 188 42.79 1.19 -14.41
N ASN A 189 43.77 1.76 -13.70
CA ASN A 189 44.97 2.35 -14.33
C ASN A 189 46.26 1.56 -14.08
N GLU A 190 46.19 0.36 -13.50
CA GLU A 190 47.35 -0.52 -13.35
C GLU A 190 46.98 -1.94 -13.79
N LEU A 191 46.87 -2.17 -15.11
CA LEU A 191 47.03 -3.48 -15.77
C LEU A 191 47.24 -3.28 -17.27
#